data_AF-A0A1F0MIL8-F1
#
_entry.id   AF-A0A1F0MIL8-F1
#
_cell.length_a   1.000
_cell.length_b   1.000
_cell.length_c   1.000
_cell.angle_alpha   90.00
_cell.angle_beta   90.00
_cell.angle_gamma   90.00
#
_symmetry.space_group_name_H-M   'P 1'
#
loop_
_entity.id
_entity.type
_entity.pdbx_description
1 polymer ?
#
loop_
_entity_poly.entity_id
_entity_poly.type
_entity_poly.pdbx_seq_one_letter_code
_entity_poly.pdbx_strand_id
1 'polypeptide(L)' 'MGSASSPLVPEPIDYVFWGLTALAFVLAVVALVLIARDEHTIKSGMVSLLVVLLLPLLGPIMYFVYRKR' A
#
# COMPACT_ATOMS: atom_id res chain seq x y z
N MET A 1 13.10 22.79 25.64
CA MET A 1 11.81 22.74 24.92
C MET A 1 12.14 22.39 23.48
N GLY A 2 12.06 21.11 23.11
CA GLY A 2 12.37 20.66 21.76
C GLY A 2 11.29 21.17 20.81
N SER A 3 11.69 21.85 19.75
CA SER A 3 10.80 22.28 18.67
C SER A 3 10.11 21.04 18.12
N ALA A 4 8.83 20.85 18.43
CA ALA A 4 8.03 19.82 17.79
C ALA A 4 8.09 20.11 16.28
N SER A 5 8.64 19.17 15.50
CA SER A 5 8.68 19.22 14.05
C SER A 5 7.27 19.51 13.54
N SER A 6 7.12 20.55 12.72
CA SER A 6 5.82 20.91 12.17
C SER A 6 5.22 19.71 11.44
N PRO A 7 3.94 19.34 11.66
CA PRO A 7 3.32 18.14 11.10
C PRO A 7 3.20 18.14 9.58
N LEU A 8 3.53 19.27 8.95
CA LEU A 8 3.60 19.50 7.51
C LEU A 8 4.98 19.15 6.91
N VAL A 9 6.00 18.97 7.76
CA VAL A 9 7.35 18.59 7.33
C VAL A 9 7.44 17.07 7.40
N PRO A 10 7.59 16.38 6.26
CA PRO A 10 7.66 14.93 6.25
C PRO A 10 8.96 14.46 6.90
N GLU A 11 8.86 13.45 7.74
CA GLU A 11 10.04 12.77 8.27
C GLU A 11 10.63 11.79 7.24
N PRO A 12 11.92 11.42 7.33
CA PRO A 12 12.52 10.44 6.43
C PRO A 12 11.71 9.12 6.31
N ILE A 13 11.08 8.71 7.41
CA ILE A 13 10.23 7.51 7.47
C ILE A 13 8.96 7.65 6.59
N ASP A 14 8.44 8.87 6.42
CA ASP A 14 7.23 9.14 5.63
C ASP A 14 7.49 8.81 4.15
N TYR A 15 8.65 9.18 3.62
CA TYR A 15 9.05 8.88 2.25
C TYR A 15 9.20 7.37 2.01
N VAL A 16 9.64 6.60 3.01
CA VAL A 16 9.71 5.14 2.93
C VAL A 16 8.31 4.54 2.83
N PHE A 17 7.38 4.98 3.67
CA PHE A 17 5.99 4.52 3.61
C PHE A 17 5.31 4.91 2.29
N TRP A 18 5.55 6.12 1.79
CA TRP A 18 5.03 6.56 0.49
C TRP A 18 5.60 5.73 -0.66
N GLY A 19 6.91 5.47 -0.66
CA GLY A 19 7.56 4.63 -1.67
C GLY A 19 7.02 3.20 -1.67
N LEU A 20 6.89 2.57 -0.49
CA LEU A 20 6.31 1.24 -0.35
C LEU A 20 4.86 1.17 -0.83
N THR A 21 4.07 2.21 -0.53
CA THR A 21 2.67 2.30 -0.96
C THR A 21 2.58 2.43 -2.48
N ALA A 22 3.40 3.29 -3.09
CA ALA A 22 3.44 3.47 -4.54
C ALA A 22 3.87 2.17 -5.26
N LEU A 23 4.89 1.48 -4.74
CA LEU A 23 5.33 0.19 -5.27
C LEU A 23 4.24 -0.87 -5.18
N ALA A 24 3.57 -0.99 -4.02
CA ALA A 24 2.47 -1.92 -3.82
C ALA A 24 1.30 -1.63 -4.77
N PHE A 25 1.02 -0.36 -5.05
CA PHE A 25 -0.01 0.03 -6.02
C PHE A 25 0.35 -0.39 -7.45
N VAL A 26 1.59 -0.17 -7.89
CA VAL A 26 2.05 -0.61 -9.22
C VAL A 26 1.94 -2.13 -9.36
N LEU A 27 2.41 -2.87 -8.36
CA LEU A 27 2.28 -4.33 -8.33
C LEU A 27 0.82 -4.77 -8.36
N ALA A 28 -0.06 -4.04 -7.68
CA ALA A 28 -1.48 -4.35 -7.69
C ALA A 28 -2.11 -4.16 -9.07
N VAL A 29 -1.75 -3.09 -9.78
CA VAL A 29 -2.20 -2.87 -11.17
C VAL A 29 -1.69 -3.99 -12.08
N VAL A 30 -0.41 -4.37 -11.99
CA VAL A 30 0.15 -5.47 -12.79
C VAL A 30 -0.56 -6.79 -12.49
N ALA A 31 -0.79 -7.10 -11.22
CA ALA A 31 -1.50 -8.31 -10.81
C ALA A 31 -2.95 -8.31 -11.30
N LEU A 32 -3.65 -7.17 -11.24
CA LEU A 32 -4.99 -7.04 -11.81
C LEU A 32 -5.01 -7.28 -13.32
N VAL A 33 -4.03 -6.75 -14.06
CA VAL A 33 -3.91 -7.00 -15.50
C VAL A 33 -3.66 -8.48 -15.80
N LEU A 34 -2.83 -9.16 -14.99
CA LEU A 34 -2.57 -10.59 -15.14
C LEU A 34 -3.82 -11.42 -14.82
N ILE A 35 -4.55 -11.10 -13.74
CA ILE A 35 -5.80 -11.78 -13.37
C ILE A 35 -6.87 -11.55 -14.44
N ALA A 36 -7.01 -10.31 -14.94
CA ALA A 36 -7.98 -9.99 -15.98
C ALA A 36 -7.68 -10.67 -17.33
N ARG A 37 -6.43 -11.06 -17.56
CA ARG A 37 -6.01 -11.85 -18.74
C ARG A 37 -6.23 -13.35 -18.58
N ASP A 38 -6.38 -13.84 -17.35
CA ASP A 38 -6.52 -15.26 -17.06
C ASP A 38 -8.01 -15.63 -16.87
N GLU A 39 -8.65 -16.03 -17.96
CA GLU A 39 -10.11 -16.26 -18.05
C GLU A 39 -10.59 -17.50 -17.27
N HIS A 40 -9.67 -18.39 -16.86
CA HIS A 40 -10.01 -19.75 -16.44
C HIS A 40 -10.05 -19.98 -14.90
N THR A 41 -9.78 -18.96 -14.09
CA THR A 41 -9.47 -19.15 -12.66
C THR A 41 -10.39 -18.36 -11.72
N ILE A 42 -11.72 -18.52 -11.83
CA ILE A 42 -12.73 -17.70 -11.13
C ILE A 42 -12.65 -17.78 -9.58
N LYS A 43 -12.47 -18.96 -8.98
CA LYS A 43 -12.44 -19.10 -7.50
C LYS A 43 -11.11 -18.65 -6.87
N SER A 44 -9.98 -18.93 -7.51
CA SER A 44 -8.65 -18.46 -7.05
C SER A 44 -8.47 -16.97 -7.34
N GLY A 45 -9.03 -16.50 -8.47
CA GLY A 45 -9.00 -15.10 -8.90
C GLY A 45 -9.61 -14.15 -7.88
N MET A 46 -10.71 -14.53 -7.22
CA MET A 46 -11.36 -13.65 -6.26
C MET A 46 -10.52 -13.44 -4.98
N VAL A 47 -9.89 -14.49 -4.45
CA VAL A 47 -9.01 -14.40 -3.27
C VAL A 47 -7.74 -13.61 -3.60
N SER A 48 -7.12 -13.92 -4.75
CA SER A 48 -5.93 -13.20 -5.21
C SER A 48 -6.23 -11.72 -5.49
N LEU A 49 -7.37 -11.39 -6.08
CA LEU A 49 -7.82 -10.01 -6.30
C LEU A 49 -8.06 -9.26 -4.97
N LEU A 50 -8.65 -9.90 -3.97
CA LEU A 50 -8.84 -9.34 -2.64
C LEU A 50 -7.49 -9.03 -1.96
N VAL A 51 -6.55 -9.97 -2.00
CA VAL A 51 -5.19 -9.77 -1.47
C VAL A 51 -4.47 -8.63 -2.19
N VAL A 52 -4.55 -8.62 -3.53
CA VAL A 52 -3.94 -7.60 -4.38
C VAL A 52 -4.48 -6.19 -4.06
N LEU A 53 -5.77 -6.06 -3.80
CA LEU A 53 -6.39 -4.78 -3.43
C LEU A 53 -6.07 -4.34 -2.00
N LEU A 54 -5.91 -5.29 -1.07
CA LEU A 54 -5.62 -5.00 0.34
C LEU A 54 -4.14 -4.66 0.58
N LEU A 55 -3.22 -5.24 -0.18
CA LEU A 55 -1.78 -5.03 -0.05
C LEU A 55 -1.35 -3.54 -0.09
N PRO A 56 -1.79 -2.70 -1.04
CA PRO A 56 -1.41 -1.29 -1.07
C PRO A 56 -1.98 -0.48 0.10
N LEU A 57 -3.00 -0.98 0.80
CA LEU A 57 -3.55 -0.32 1.99
C LEU A 57 -2.67 -0.51 3.24
N LEU A 58 -1.78 -1.50 3.25
CA LEU A 58 -0.90 -1.77 4.40
C LEU A 58 0.04 -0.60 4.69
N GLY A 59 0.61 0.05 3.67
CA GLY A 59 1.50 1.21 3.84
C GLY A 59 0.83 2.37 4.58
N PRO A 60 -0.32 2.87 4.10
CA PRO A 60 -1.09 3.91 4.80
C PRO A 60 -1.58 3.49 6.19
N ILE A 61 -2.04 2.25 6.37
CA ILE A 61 -2.49 1.76 7.69
C ILE A 61 -1.33 1.78 8.68
N MET A 62 -0.18 1.25 8.29
CA MET A 62 1.04 1.25 9.12
C MET A 62 1.50 2.66 9.43
N TYR A 63 1.43 3.57 8.46
CA TYR A 63 1.75 4.99 8.65
C TYR A 63 0.85 5.64 9.72
N PHE A 64 -0.47 5.44 9.63
CA PHE A 64 -1.41 5.96 10.63
C PHE A 64 -1.21 5.36 12.01
N VAL A 65 -0.89 4.07 12.10
CA VAL A 65 -0.59 3.40 13.37
C VAL A 65 0.70 3.93 13.97
N TYR A 66 1.75 4.11 13.15
CA TYR A 66 3.03 4.64 13.59
C TYR A 66 2.92 6.07 14.10
N ARG A 67 2.24 6.95 13.35
CA ARG A 67 2.05 8.36 13.71
C ARG A 67 1.14 8.58 14.93
N LYS A 68 0.32 7.60 15.30
CA LYS A 68 -0.50 7.64 16.53
C LYS A 68 0.27 7.25 17.79
N ARG A 69 1.43 6.59 17.67
CA ARG A 69 2.33 6.29 18.78
C ARG A 69 3.31 7.43 19.00
#